data_AF-A0A4Q5YB00-F1
#
_entry.id   AF-A0A4Q5YB00-F1
#
_cell.length_a   1.000
_cell.length_b   1.000
_cell.length_c   1.000
_cell.angle_alpha   90.00
_cell.angle_beta   90.00
_cell.angle_gamma   90.00
#
_symmetry.space_group_name_H-M   'P 1'
#
loop_
_entity.id
_entity.type
_entity.pdbx_description
1 polymer ?
#
loop_
_entity_poly.entity_id
_entity_poly.type
_entity_poly.pdbx_seq_one_letter_code
_entity_poly.pdbx_strand_id
1 'polypeptide(L)'
;YGHDVRDFKERLFLLYVFQLAFSGRHHRNVVYGQVADWDNFVRSFPPDPAQMDWRNFQQEYRDYLDIAKLLQLVPGIGAFVGAYVNHEHTGRLGKIAMNAYRMRWFAEKQREELPPA
;
A
#
# COMPACT_ATOMS: atom_id res chain seq x y z
N TYR A 1 4.24 11.12 -8.54
CA TYR A 1 2.80 11.38 -8.46
C TYR A 1 2.44 12.57 -7.57
N GLY A 2 3.37 13.21 -6.87
CA GLY A 2 3.12 14.53 -6.24
C GLY A 2 2.59 14.51 -4.81
N HIS A 3 2.34 13.33 -4.22
CA HIS A 3 1.87 13.21 -2.83
C HIS A 3 3.00 13.37 -1.80
N ASP A 4 2.73 14.05 -0.68
CA ASP A 4 3.69 14.27 0.40
C ASP A 4 3.76 13.07 1.35
N VAL A 5 4.87 12.33 1.33
CA VAL A 5 5.11 11.17 2.21
C VAL A 5 5.25 11.53 3.69
N ARG A 6 5.31 12.82 4.02
CA ARG A 6 5.25 13.28 5.42
C ARG A 6 3.82 13.29 5.95
N ASP A 7 2.81 13.31 5.08
CA ASP A 7 1.42 13.12 5.45
C ASP A 7 1.22 11.70 6.01
N PHE A 8 0.61 11.64 7.19
CA PHE A 8 0.21 10.40 7.83
C PHE A 8 -0.66 9.52 6.93
N LYS A 9 -1.63 10.12 6.23
CA LYS A 9 -2.52 9.40 5.31
C LYS A 9 -1.74 8.83 4.14
N GLU A 10 -0.76 9.57 3.62
CA GLU A 10 0.06 9.07 2.53
C GLU A 10 0.97 7.90 2.97
N ARG A 11 1.44 7.91 4.23
CA ARG A 11 2.16 6.74 4.79
C ARG A 11 1.27 5.52 4.90
N LEU A 12 0.02 5.69 5.35
CA LEU A 12 -0.95 4.60 5.35
C LEU A 12 -1.18 4.09 3.93
N PHE A 13 -1.34 4.97 2.94
CA PHE A 13 -1.52 4.57 1.54
C PHE A 13 -0.39 3.64 1.08
N LEU A 14 0.86 4.03 1.36
CA LEU A 14 2.02 3.19 1.04
C LEU A 14 1.94 1.82 1.72
N LEU A 15 1.56 1.74 3.00
CA LEU A 15 1.38 0.44 3.68
C LEU A 15 0.33 -0.44 2.98
N TYR A 16 -0.78 0.14 2.51
CA TYR A 16 -1.78 -0.59 1.73
C TYR A 16 -1.29 -0.99 0.33
N VAL A 17 -0.43 -0.18 -0.31
CA VAL A 17 0.25 -0.57 -1.56
C VAL A 17 1.19 -1.77 -1.33
N PHE A 18 1.91 -1.80 -0.20
CA PHE A 18 2.71 -2.96 0.19
C PHE A 18 1.84 -4.20 0.42
N GLN A 19 0.71 -4.06 1.13
CA GLN A 19 -0.28 -5.14 1.28
C GLN A 19 -0.78 -5.64 -0.08
N LEU A 20 -1.10 -4.74 -1.01
CA LEU A 20 -1.58 -5.10 -2.35
C LEU A 20 -0.51 -5.89 -3.12
N ALA A 21 0.76 -5.52 -2.93
CA ALA A 21 1.88 -6.17 -3.59
C ALA A 21 2.14 -7.58 -3.07
N PHE A 22 2.05 -7.82 -1.77
CA PHE A 22 2.59 -9.03 -1.14
C PHE A 22 1.57 -9.92 -0.41
N SER A 23 0.32 -9.48 -0.27
CA SER A 23 -0.73 -10.29 0.35
C SER A 23 -1.12 -11.52 -0.46
N GLY A 24 -1.70 -12.49 0.24
CA GLY A 24 -2.29 -13.70 -0.35
C GLY A 24 -3.46 -13.37 -1.29
N ARG A 25 -3.82 -14.31 -2.16
CA ARG A 25 -4.82 -14.11 -3.22
C ARG A 25 -6.19 -13.65 -2.69
N HIS A 26 -6.63 -14.19 -1.56
CA HIS A 26 -7.91 -13.85 -0.93
C HIS A 26 -7.91 -12.40 -0.41
N HIS A 27 -6.86 -12.02 0.30
CA HIS A 27 -6.76 -10.70 0.92
C HIS A 27 -6.49 -9.58 -0.10
N ARG A 28 -5.76 -9.89 -1.18
CA ARG A 28 -5.41 -8.91 -2.22
C ARG A 28 -6.62 -8.20 -2.83
N ASN A 29 -7.75 -8.87 -3.00
CA ASN A 29 -8.97 -8.26 -3.54
C ASN A 29 -9.58 -7.25 -2.57
N VAL A 30 -9.50 -7.53 -1.25
CA VAL A 30 -9.96 -6.60 -0.20
C VAL A 30 -9.09 -5.33 -0.21
N VAL A 31 -7.76 -5.51 -0.21
CA VAL A 31 -6.81 -4.38 -0.28
C VAL A 31 -7.00 -3.58 -1.55
N TYR A 32 -7.24 -4.24 -2.68
CA TYR A 32 -7.47 -3.55 -3.95
C TYR A 32 -8.67 -2.60 -3.84
N GLY A 33 -9.78 -3.01 -3.22
CA GLY A 33 -10.93 -2.15 -2.98
C GLY A 33 -10.58 -0.92 -2.14
N GLN A 34 -9.80 -1.11 -1.06
CA GLN A 34 -9.35 -0.02 -0.19
C GLN A 34 -8.41 0.97 -0.89
N VAL A 35 -7.50 0.47 -1.73
CA VAL A 35 -6.59 1.30 -2.54
C VAL A 35 -7.34 2.04 -3.65
N ALA A 36 -8.34 1.40 -4.26
CA ALA A 36 -9.15 2.00 -5.32
C ALA A 36 -10.04 3.14 -4.80
N ASP A 37 -10.59 3.00 -3.60
CA ASP A 37 -11.46 3.99 -2.95
C ASP A 37 -10.74 4.72 -1.79
N TRP A 38 -9.45 5.03 -2.00
CA TRP A 38 -8.56 5.51 -0.93
C TRP A 38 -9.09 6.73 -0.19
N ASP A 39 -9.64 7.72 -0.90
CA ASP A 39 -10.06 8.99 -0.31
C ASP A 39 -11.25 8.86 0.64
N ASN A 40 -12.09 7.84 0.44
CA ASN A 40 -13.17 7.50 1.35
C ASN A 40 -12.68 6.56 2.45
N PHE A 41 -11.93 5.51 2.07
CA PHE A 41 -11.40 4.54 3.02
C PHE A 41 -10.52 5.18 4.10
N VAL A 42 -9.64 6.11 3.73
CA VAL A 42 -8.73 6.76 4.69
C VAL A 42 -9.47 7.61 5.72
N ARG A 43 -10.72 8.00 5.47
CA ARG A 43 -11.56 8.74 6.43
C ARG A 43 -12.05 7.85 7.58
N SER A 44 -11.98 6.53 7.44
CA SER A 44 -12.26 5.59 8.53
C SER A 44 -11.16 5.58 9.60
N PHE A 45 -9.97 6.11 9.29
CA PHE A 45 -8.89 6.23 10.25
C PHE A 45 -9.02 7.52 11.08
N PRO A 46 -8.52 7.52 12.33
CA PRO A 46 -8.40 8.72 13.11
C PRO A 46 -7.58 9.80 12.37
N PRO A 47 -7.90 11.09 12.53
CA PRO A 47 -7.17 12.17 11.90
C PRO A 47 -5.76 12.36 12.48
N ASP A 48 -5.51 11.85 13.69
CA ASP A 48 -4.25 11.95 14.41
C ASP A 48 -3.62 10.54 14.59
N PRO A 49 -2.36 10.35 14.15
CA PRO A 49 -1.58 9.14 14.44
C PRO A 49 -1.62 8.70 15.91
N ALA A 50 -1.65 9.63 16.87
CA ALA A 50 -1.61 9.32 18.29
C ALA A 50 -2.88 8.60 18.79
N GLN A 51 -3.99 8.70 18.06
CA GLN A 51 -5.28 8.10 18.40
C GLN A 51 -5.48 6.73 17.74
N MET A 52 -4.53 6.30 16.93
CA MET A 52 -4.61 5.04 16.21
C MET A 52 -4.24 3.86 17.12
N ASP A 53 -5.02 2.79 17.09
CA ASP A 53 -4.62 1.51 17.68
C ASP A 53 -3.57 0.84 16.78
N TRP A 54 -2.33 1.31 16.92
CA TRP A 54 -1.18 0.81 16.18
C TRP A 54 -0.94 -0.68 16.40
N ARG A 55 -1.27 -1.18 17.58
CA ARG A 55 -1.03 -2.58 17.92
C ARG A 55 -1.97 -3.48 17.13
N ASN A 56 -3.26 -3.15 17.08
CA ASN A 56 -4.22 -3.91 16.28
C ASN A 56 -3.92 -3.76 14.79
N PHE A 57 -3.69 -2.53 14.31
CA PHE A 57 -3.35 -2.28 12.91
C PHE A 57 -2.11 -3.07 12.46
N GLN A 58 -1.04 -3.08 13.26
CA GLN A 58 0.16 -3.85 12.94
C GLN A 58 -0.11 -5.35 12.90
N GLN A 59 -0.96 -5.88 13.79
CA GLN A 59 -1.34 -7.29 13.82
C GLN A 59 -2.11 -7.70 12.56
N GLU A 60 -3.13 -6.94 12.18
CA GLU A 60 -3.86 -7.19 10.93
C GLU A 60 -2.93 -7.05 9.72
N TYR A 61 -2.07 -6.03 9.73
CA TYR A 61 -1.10 -5.80 8.66
C TYR A 61 -0.16 -6.99 8.45
N ARG A 62 0.43 -7.53 9.53
CA ARG A 62 1.30 -8.71 9.44
C ARG A 62 0.53 -10.00 9.17
N ASP A 63 -0.74 -10.10 9.49
CA ASP A 63 -1.52 -11.31 9.25
C ASP A 63 -1.91 -11.36 7.76
N TYR A 64 -2.10 -10.19 7.16
CA TYR A 64 -2.34 -10.00 5.73
C TYR A 64 -1.09 -10.11 4.87
N LEU A 65 0.05 -9.76 5.44
CA LEU A 65 1.34 -9.81 4.79
C LEU A 65 2.13 -11.03 5.20
N ASP A 66 2.67 -11.70 4.21
CA ASP A 66 3.69 -12.69 4.48
C ASP A 66 5.01 -11.97 4.82
N ILE A 67 5.29 -11.77 6.12
CA ILE A 67 6.50 -11.08 6.60
C ILE A 67 7.77 -11.72 6.01
N ALA A 68 7.77 -13.02 5.74
CA ALA A 68 8.91 -13.68 5.10
C ALA A 68 9.18 -13.12 3.69
N LYS A 69 8.15 -12.69 2.95
CA LYS A 69 8.30 -12.00 1.66
C LYS A 69 8.90 -10.59 1.81
N LEU A 70 8.62 -9.90 2.91
CA LEU A 70 9.19 -8.57 3.16
C LEU A 70 10.68 -8.65 3.53
N LEU A 71 11.06 -9.67 4.30
CA LEU A 71 12.48 -9.90 4.64
C LEU A 71 13.33 -10.17 3.39
N GLN A 72 12.77 -10.78 2.35
CA GLN A 72 13.45 -11.01 1.06
C GLN A 72 13.78 -9.72 0.28
N LEU A 73 13.17 -8.58 0.65
CA LEU A 73 13.46 -7.27 0.02
C LEU A 73 14.64 -6.54 0.67
N VAL A 74 15.04 -6.92 1.88
CA VAL A 74 16.12 -6.24 2.62
C VAL A 74 17.48 -6.72 2.12
N PRO A 75 18.32 -5.84 1.52
CA PRO A 75 19.65 -6.23 1.07
C PRO A 75 20.47 -6.82 2.22
N GLY A 76 21.07 -7.99 2.01
CA GLY A 76 21.89 -8.69 3.00
C GLY A 76 21.15 -9.70 3.87
N ILE A 77 19.83 -9.58 4.05
CA ILE A 77 19.00 -10.64 4.64
C ILE A 77 18.66 -11.62 3.52
N GLY A 78 19.37 -12.75 3.46
CA GLY A 78 19.21 -13.74 2.38
C GLY A 78 20.35 -13.78 1.37
N ALA A 79 21.59 -13.41 1.75
CA ALA A 79 22.77 -13.64 0.90
C ALA A 79 22.95 -15.13 0.48
N PHE A 80 22.32 -16.07 1.19
CA PHE A 80 22.23 -17.49 0.81
C PHE A 80 21.04 -17.85 -0.09
N VAL A 81 20.05 -16.96 -0.24
CA VAL A 81 18.85 -17.14 -1.07
C VAL A 81 18.68 -15.93 -2.02
N GLY A 82 19.64 -15.80 -2.94
CA GLY A 82 19.40 -15.29 -4.29
C GLY A 82 19.14 -13.79 -4.48
N ALA A 83 20.18 -13.08 -4.92
CA ALA A 83 20.06 -11.76 -5.55
C ALA A 83 19.01 -11.69 -6.68
N TYR A 84 18.67 -12.83 -7.30
CA TYR A 84 17.65 -12.94 -8.36
C TYR A 84 16.20 -12.78 -7.86
N VAL A 85 15.88 -13.28 -6.66
CA VAL A 85 14.51 -13.21 -6.09
C VAL A 85 14.15 -11.76 -5.73
N ASN A 86 15.13 -10.97 -5.27
CA ASN A 86 14.93 -9.58 -4.87
C ASN A 86 14.47 -8.67 -6.05
N HIS A 87 15.00 -8.91 -7.26
CA HIS A 87 14.64 -8.11 -8.44
C HIS A 87 13.18 -8.30 -8.87
N GLU A 88 12.64 -9.52 -8.76
CA GLU A 88 11.25 -9.79 -9.12
C GLU A 88 10.28 -9.11 -8.14
N HIS A 89 10.50 -9.24 -6.84
CA HIS A 89 9.64 -8.65 -5.80
C HIS A 89 9.69 -7.13 -5.81
N THR A 90 10.88 -6.54 -5.95
CA THR A 90 11.04 -5.09 -6.06
C THR A 90 10.42 -4.56 -7.36
N GLY A 91 10.61 -5.26 -8.48
CA GLY A 91 9.98 -4.90 -9.76
C GLY A 91 8.45 -4.98 -9.71
N ARG A 92 7.90 -6.01 -9.05
CA ARG A 92 6.46 -6.15 -8.80
C ARG A 92 5.92 -5.03 -7.92
N LEU A 93 6.60 -4.71 -6.82
CA LEU A 93 6.22 -3.61 -5.94
C LEU A 93 6.19 -2.28 -6.70
N GLY A 94 7.23 -1.99 -7.50
CA GLY A 94 7.27 -0.78 -8.33
C GLY A 94 6.10 -0.70 -9.30
N LYS A 95 5.77 -1.79 -10.00
CA LYS A 95 4.61 -1.86 -10.91
C LYS A 95 3.29 -1.60 -10.18
N ILE A 96 3.09 -2.22 -9.02
CA ILE A 96 1.86 -2.07 -8.23
C ILE A 96 1.75 -0.66 -7.67
N ALA A 97 2.83 -0.08 -7.15
CA ALA A 97 2.85 1.30 -6.68
C ALA A 97 2.51 2.28 -7.80
N MET A 98 3.16 2.15 -8.98
CA MET A 98 2.84 3.00 -10.14
C MET A 98 1.36 2.92 -10.53
N ASN A 99 0.79 1.71 -10.55
CA ASN A 99 -0.61 1.52 -10.91
C ASN A 99 -1.57 2.06 -9.84
N ALA A 100 -1.28 1.85 -8.55
CA ALA A 100 -2.08 2.40 -7.46
C ALA A 100 -2.14 3.93 -7.51
N TYR A 101 -1.01 4.59 -7.76
CA TYR A 101 -1.00 6.05 -7.94
C TYR A 101 -1.68 6.51 -9.23
N ARG A 102 -1.58 5.75 -10.33
CA ARG A 102 -2.34 6.06 -11.56
C ARG A 102 -3.85 5.98 -11.34
N MET A 103 -4.33 5.02 -10.56
CA MET A 103 -5.74 4.93 -10.21
C MET A 103 -6.21 6.19 -9.48
N ARG A 104 -5.46 6.67 -8.49
CA ARG A 104 -5.75 7.95 -7.81
C ARG A 104 -5.74 9.14 -8.76
N TRP A 105 -4.70 9.26 -9.58
CA TRP A 105 -4.58 10.33 -10.57
C TRP A 105 -5.78 10.37 -11.54
N PHE A 106 -6.21 9.23 -12.07
CA PHE A 106 -7.36 9.18 -12.95
C PHE A 106 -8.67 9.51 -12.22
N ALA A 107 -8.85 9.04 -10.98
CA ALA A 107 -10.01 9.38 -10.17
C ALA A 107 -10.07 10.89 -9.81
N GLU A 108 -8.92 11.53 -9.56
CA GLU A 108 -8.83 12.98 -9.39
C GLU A 108 -9.22 13.73 -10.67
N LYS A 109 -8.68 13.33 -11.82
CA LYS A 109 -9.03 13.93 -13.12
C LYS A 109 -10.52 13.81 -13.45
N GLN A 110 -11.11 12.64 -13.22
CA GLN A 110 -12.55 12.43 -13.41
C GLN A 110 -13.40 13.34 -12.51
N ARG A 111 -12.97 13.61 -11.28
CA ARG A 111 -13.67 14.52 -10.36
C ARG A 111 -13.54 16.00 -10.77
N GLU A 112 -12.41 16.40 -11.36
CA GLU A 112 -12.22 17.75 -11.91
C GLU A 112 -13.12 18.00 -13.14
N GLU A 113 -13.38 16.96 -13.93
CA GLU A 113 -14.20 17.04 -15.15
C GLU A 113 -15.72 16.99 -14.89
N LEU A 114 -16.15 16.55 -13.70
CA LEU A 114 -17.56 16.49 -13.33
C LEU A 114 -18.05 17.85 -12.77
N PRO A 115 -19.23 18.35 -13.18
CA PRO A 115 -19.80 19.56 -12.60
C PRO A 115 -20.08 19.35 -11.10
N PRO A 116 -19.95 20.39 -10.26
CA PRO A 116 -20.27 20.27 -8.84
C PRO A 116 -21.75 19.85 -8.68
N ALA A 117 -21.96 18.82 -7.85
CA ALA A 117 -23.27 18.27 -7.52
C ALA A 117 -24.10 19.20 -6.63
#